data_AF-A0A9D1ANH1-F1
#
_entry.id   AF-A0A9D1ANH1-F1
#
_cell.length_a   1.000
_cell.length_b   1.000
_cell.length_c   1.000
_cell.angle_alpha   90.00
_cell.angle_beta   90.00
_cell.angle_gamma   90.00
#
_symmetry.space_group_name_H-M   'P 1'
#
loop_
_entity.id
_entity.type
_entity.pdbx_description
1 polymer ?
#
loop_
_entity_poly.entity_id
_entity_poly.type
_entity_poly.pdbx_seq_one_letter_code
_entity_poly.pdbx_strand_id
1 'polypeptide(L)' 'MSEKLDGQSCALRSPAPLPEDPVPAMAYVPFQQYGATYQPEQALDNGTLFPDLNKPFSGGKEPRS' A
#
# COMPACT_ATOMS: atom_id res chain seq x y z
N MET A 1 -0.69 32.41 0.17
CA MET A 1 0.54 32.05 0.89
C MET A 1 0.98 30.73 0.29
N SER A 2 2.18 30.68 -0.31
CA SER A 2 2.70 29.45 -0.90
C SER A 2 3.55 28.79 0.18
N GLU A 3 2.94 27.93 0.98
CA GLU A 3 3.67 27.12 1.95
C GLU A 3 4.50 26.09 1.19
N LYS A 4 5.82 26.34 1.11
CA LYS A 4 6.80 25.35 0.68
C LYS A 4 6.78 24.25 1.75
N LEU A 5 6.15 23.13 1.43
CA LEU A 5 6.31 21.90 2.20
C LEU A 5 7.71 21.35 1.91
N ASP A 6 8.70 21.89 2.60
CA ASP A 6 10.04 21.29 2.68
C ASP A 6 10.00 20.07 3.63
N GLY A 7 8.97 19.22 3.45
CA GLY A 7 8.92 17.90 4.04
C GLY A 7 9.96 17.08 3.30
N GLN A 8 11.11 16.88 3.94
CA GLN A 8 12.19 16.03 3.50
C GLN A 8 11.61 14.81 2.79
N SER A 9 11.59 14.81 1.45
CA SER A 9 11.01 13.70 0.72
C SER A 9 11.87 12.51 1.09
N CYS A 10 11.32 11.58 1.85
CA CYS A 10 11.90 10.25 1.97
C CYS A 10 12.26 9.86 0.54
N ALA A 11 13.54 9.71 0.24
CA ALA A 11 13.99 9.55 -1.13
C ALA A 11 13.18 8.40 -1.74
N LEU A 12 12.24 8.72 -2.64
CA LEU A 12 11.25 7.83 -3.23
C LEU A 12 11.93 6.88 -4.24
N ARG A 13 12.97 6.18 -3.80
CA ARG A 13 13.32 4.93 -4.45
C ARG A 13 12.28 3.95 -3.96
N SER A 14 11.39 3.51 -4.85
CA SER A 14 10.62 2.30 -4.60
C SER A 14 11.64 1.17 -4.47
N PRO A 15 11.93 0.68 -3.26
CA PRO A 15 12.90 -0.39 -3.12
C PRO A 15 12.36 -1.64 -3.79
N ALA A 16 13.26 -2.51 -4.25
CA ALA A 16 12.87 -3.80 -4.79
C ALA A 16 12.07 -4.58 -3.73
N PRO A 17 11.08 -5.39 -4.13
CA PRO A 17 10.29 -6.18 -3.18
C PRO A 17 11.16 -7.11 -2.35
N LEU A 18 12.24 -7.64 -2.91
CA LEU A 18 13.17 -8.55 -2.25
C LEU A 18 14.62 -8.07 -2.40
N PRO A 19 15.54 -8.54 -1.53
CA PRO A 19 16.97 -8.37 -1.74
C PRO A 19 17.42 -8.98 -3.07
N GLU A 20 18.49 -8.44 -3.66
CA GLU A 20 19.04 -8.95 -4.93
C GLU A 20 19.53 -10.41 -4.83
N ASP A 21 20.00 -10.82 -3.65
CA ASP A 21 20.46 -12.19 -3.35
C ASP A 21 19.76 -12.74 -2.09
N PRO A 22 18.57 -13.37 -2.23
CA PRO A 22 17.84 -13.92 -1.09
C PRO A 22 18.46 -15.22 -0.59
N VAL A 23 18.70 -15.31 0.71
CA VAL A 23 19.27 -16.49 1.35
C VAL A 23 18.26 -17.64 1.38
N PRO A 24 18.63 -18.87 0.98
CA PRO A 24 17.73 -20.03 1.06
C PRO A 24 17.17 -20.24 2.47
N ALA A 25 15.90 -20.63 2.55
CA ALA A 25 15.16 -20.88 3.80
C ALA A 25 14.94 -19.67 4.73
N MET A 26 15.29 -18.45 4.29
CA MET A 26 14.90 -17.22 4.99
C MET A 26 13.54 -16.71 4.48
N ALA A 27 12.69 -16.28 5.42
CA ALA A 27 11.44 -15.60 5.09
C ALA A 27 11.67 -14.09 4.98
N TYR A 28 11.23 -13.49 3.87
CA TYR A 28 11.31 -12.05 3.64
C TYR A 28 9.90 -11.46 3.57
N VAL A 29 9.71 -10.31 4.21
CA VAL A 29 8.52 -9.48 4.01
C VAL A 29 8.82 -8.52 2.87
N PRO A 30 8.10 -8.59 1.74
CA PRO A 30 8.42 -7.74 0.61
C PRO A 30 8.07 -6.29 0.90
N PHE A 31 8.87 -5.36 0.38
CA PHE A 31 8.51 -3.96 0.50
C PHE A 31 7.23 -3.66 -0.29
N GLN A 32 6.31 -2.96 0.34
CA GLN A 32 5.03 -2.62 -0.27
C GLN A 32 5.22 -1.54 -1.33
N GLN A 33 4.91 -1.87 -2.58
CA GLN A 33 4.89 -0.92 -3.68
C GLN A 33 3.57 -0.16 -3.69
N TYR A 34 3.62 1.16 -3.90
CA TYR A 34 2.42 1.97 -4.08
C TYR A 34 1.90 1.82 -5.51
N GLY A 35 0.64 1.44 -5.65
CA GLY A 35 -0.10 1.40 -6.91
C GLY A 35 -0.88 2.69 -7.16
N ALA A 36 -2.04 2.55 -7.80
CA ALA A 36 -2.96 3.67 -7.96
C ALA A 36 -3.51 4.15 -6.61
N THR A 37 -3.87 5.43 -6.54
CA THR A 37 -4.49 6.05 -5.36
C THR A 37 -5.81 6.70 -5.75
N TYR A 38 -6.79 6.68 -4.86
CA TYR A 38 -8.01 7.47 -5.03
C TYR A 38 -7.72 8.97 -4.93
N GLN A 39 -8.64 9.79 -5.48
CA GLN A 39 -8.68 11.21 -5.15
C GLN A 39 -9.08 11.42 -3.68
N PRO A 40 -8.74 12.56 -3.06
CA PRO A 40 -8.95 12.76 -1.62
C PRO A 40 -10.39 12.53 -1.14
N GLU A 41 -11.38 13.01 -1.89
CA GLU A 41 -12.81 12.87 -1.55
C GLU A 41 -13.22 11.39 -1.60
N GLN A 42 -12.83 10.69 -2.65
CA GLN A 42 -13.08 9.26 -2.81
C GLN A 42 -12.36 8.42 -1.74
N ALA A 43 -11.13 8.79 -1.37
CA ALA A 43 -10.38 8.11 -0.33
C ALA A 43 -11.06 8.24 1.04
N LEU A 44 -11.60 9.43 1.33
CA LEU A 44 -12.37 9.69 2.54
C LEU A 44 -13.64 8.85 2.58
N ASP A 45 -14.40 8.82 1.47
CA ASP A 45 -15.64 8.04 1.38
C ASP A 45 -15.41 6.53 1.51
N ASN A 46 -14.33 6.01 0.92
CA ASN A 46 -14.00 4.58 0.97
C ASN A 46 -13.21 4.18 2.23
N GLY A 47 -12.74 5.14 3.03
CA GLY A 47 -11.94 4.89 4.24
C GLY A 47 -10.52 4.37 3.98
N THR A 48 -10.03 4.45 2.73
CA THR A 48 -8.66 4.06 2.33
C THR A 48 -8.22 4.87 1.13
N LEU A 49 -6.95 5.29 1.10
CA LEU A 49 -6.34 5.91 -0.09
C LEU A 49 -6.07 4.90 -1.20
N PHE A 50 -5.85 3.64 -0.83
CA PHE A 50 -5.40 2.58 -1.73
C PHE A 50 -6.61 1.74 -2.19
N PRO A 51 -6.95 1.74 -3.50
CA PRO A 51 -8.01 0.92 -4.05
C PRO A 51 -7.85 -0.57 -3.77
N ASP A 52 -6.61 -1.07 -3.76
CA ASP A 52 -6.29 -2.47 -3.50
C ASP A 52 -6.74 -2.96 -2.11
N LEU A 53 -6.86 -2.03 -1.16
CA LEU A 53 -7.33 -2.28 0.21
C LEU A 53 -8.85 -2.14 0.35
N ASN A 54 -9.54 -1.58 -0.64
CA ASN A 54 -11.00 -1.44 -0.64
C ASN A 54 -11.67 -2.77 -1.06
N LYS A 55 -11.70 -3.74 -0.14
CA LYS A 55 -12.28 -5.07 -0.37
C LYS A 55 -13.68 -5.16 0.25
N PRO A 56 -14.63 -5.87 -0.40
CA PRO A 56 -15.96 -6.05 0.16
C PRO A 56 -15.89 -6.83 1.49
N PHE A 57 -16.66 -6.40 2.48
CA PHE A 57 -16.73 -7.10 3.77
C PHE A 57 -17.71 -8.28 3.70
N SER A 58 -17.18 -9.51 3.62
CA SER A 58 -17.99 -10.74 3.54
C SER A 58 -18.53 -11.23 4.90
N GLY A 59 -18.15 -10.59 6.01
CA GLY A 59 -18.70 -10.87 7.35
C GLY A 59 -18.65 -12.33 7.78
N GLY A 60 -17.53 -13.02 7.55
CA GLY A 60 -17.30 -14.41 7.98
C GLY A 60 -18.23 -15.46 7.34
N LYS A 61 -19.01 -15.10 6.32
CA LYS A 61 -19.86 -16.05 5.60
C LYS A 61 -19.02 -16.80 4.59
N GLU A 62 -18.24 -17.76 5.07
CA GLU A 62 -17.76 -18.82 4.18
C GLU A 62 -19.01 -19.51 3.59
N PRO A 63 -19.13 -19.67 2.26
CA PRO A 63 -20.16 -20.52 1.71
C PRO A 63 -19.90 -21.93 2.24
N ARG A 64 -20.74 -22.38 3.17
CA ARG A 64 -20.81 -23.77 3.60
C ARG A 64 -21.21 -24.59 2.37
N SER A 65 -20.21 -25.12 1.66
CA SER A 65 -20.42 -26.16 0.65
C SER A 65 -20.84 -27.47 1.29
#